data_AF-A0A7V8VV42-F1
#
_entry.id   AF-A0A7V8VV42-F1
#
_cell.length_a   1.000
_cell.length_b   1.000
_cell.length_c   1.000
_cell.angle_alpha   90.00
_cell.angle_beta   90.00
_cell.angle_gamma   90.00
#
_symmetry.space_group_name_H-M   'P 1'
#
loop_
_entity.id
_entity.type
_entity.pdbx_description
1 polymer ?
#
loop_
_entity_poly.entity_id
_entity_poly.type
_entity_poly.pdbx_seq_one_letter_code
_entity_poly.pdbx_strand_id
1 'polypeptide(L)' 'MKRALVCGAGGFIASHLVKRLSAEGYRVRGVDVKEP' A
#
# COMPACT_ATOMS: atom_id res chain seq x y z
N MET A 1 -11.80 -11.68 -5.68
CA MET A 1 -10.49 -10.99 -5.60
C MET A 1 -10.59 -9.85 -4.59
N LYS A 2 -9.72 -9.80 -3.57
CA LYS A 2 -9.72 -8.71 -2.58
C LYS A 2 -8.86 -7.54 -3.07
N ARG A 3 -9.33 -6.31 -2.89
CA ARG A 3 -8.64 -5.07 -3.28
C ARG A 3 -8.45 -4.19 -2.05
N ALA A 4 -7.32 -3.49 -1.98
CA ALA A 4 -7.03 -2.55 -0.91
C ALA A 4 -6.42 -1.27 -1.47
N LEU A 5 -6.88 -0.12 -1.00
CA LEU A 5 -6.24 1.17 -1.21
C LEU A 5 -5.43 1.49 0.05
N VAL A 6 -4.16 1.84 -0.11
CA VAL A 6 -3.30 2.22 1.02
C VAL A 6 -2.78 3.64 0.79
N CYS A 7 -3.22 4.57 1.64
CA CYS A 7 -2.72 5.94 1.65
C CYS A 7 -1.39 6.03 2.43
N GLY A 8 -0.53 7.00 2.08
CA GLY A 8 0.78 7.15 2.68
C GLY A 8 1.74 5.99 2.36
N ALA A 9 1.56 5.30 1.22
CA ALA A 9 2.26 4.06 0.88
C ALA A 9 3.80 4.19 0.77
N GLY A 10 4.32 5.41 0.69
CA GLY A 10 5.75 5.73 0.74
C GLY A 10 6.31 5.84 2.16
N GLY A 11 5.44 5.92 3.17
CA GLY A 11 5.83 5.98 4.58
C GLY A 11 6.34 4.65 5.16
N PHE A 12 6.95 4.73 6.35
CA PHE A 12 7.55 3.58 7.02
C PHE A 12 6.55 2.45 7.28
N ILE A 13 5.39 2.75 7.88
CA ILE A 13 4.40 1.73 8.28
C ILE A 13 3.65 1.19 7.06
N ALA A 14 3.15 2.09 6.22
CA ALA A 14 2.31 1.72 5.09
C ALA A 14 3.06 0.89 4.04
N SER A 15 4.36 1.14 3.83
CA SER A 15 5.18 0.33 2.93
C SER A 15 5.28 -1.14 3.38
N HIS A 16 5.33 -1.41 4.68
CA HIS A 16 5.27 -2.77 5.23
C HIS A 16 3.87 -3.39 5.09
N LEU A 17 2.82 -2.60 5.32
CA LEU A 17 1.44 -3.04 5.14
C LEU A 17 1.16 -3.44 3.69
N VAL A 18 1.63 -2.66 2.71
CA VAL A 18 1.51 -2.99 1.28
C VAL A 18 2.18 -4.32 0.96
N LYS A 19 3.41 -4.55 1.45
CA LYS A 19 4.13 -5.83 1.27
C LYS A 19 3.33 -7.00 1.86
N ARG A 20 2.81 -6.85 3.08
CA ARG A 20 2.02 -7.89 3.74
C ARG A 20 0.73 -8.20 2.99
N LEU A 21 -0.07 -7.19 2.63
CA LEU A 21 -1.32 -7.37 1.92
C LEU A 21 -1.11 -7.98 0.53
N SER A 22 -0.04 -7.60 -0.17
CA SER A 22 0.30 -8.21 -1.46
C SER A 22 0.66 -9.68 -1.31
N ALA A 23 1.36 -10.07 -0.23
CA ALA A 23 1.66 -11.46 0.09
C ALA A 23 0.41 -12.27 0.50
N GLU A 24 -0.62 -11.62 1.04
CA GLU A 24 -1.93 -12.22 1.33
C GLU A 24 -2.84 -12.34 0.09
N GLY A 25 -2.38 -11.93 -1.10
CA GLY A 25 -3.15 -12.03 -2.35
C GLY A 25 -4.10 -10.86 -2.61
N TYR A 26 -3.93 -9.74 -1.92
CA TYR A 26 -4.66 -8.52 -2.25
C TYR A 26 -4.05 -7.86 -3.49
N ARG A 27 -4.93 -7.32 -4.35
CA ARG A 27 -4.53 -6.35 -5.38
C ARG A 27 -4.49 -4.96 -4.74
N VAL A 28 -3.30 -4.56 -4.31
CA VAL A 28 -3.08 -3.32 -3.56
C VAL A 28 -2.80 -2.15 -4.50
N ARG A 29 -3.40 -0.99 -4.24
CA ARG A 29 -3.04 0.29 -4.85
C ARG A 29 -2.53 1.23 -3.76
N GLY A 30 -1.22 1.49 -3.78
CA GLY A 30 -0.59 2.47 -2.92
C GLY A 30 -0.74 3.89 -3.47
N VAL A 31 -1.07 4.84 -2.60
CA VAL A 31 -1.13 6.27 -2.91
C VAL A 31 -0.28 7.00 -1.88
N ASP A 32 0.56 7.90 -2.33
CA ASP A 32 1.41 8.73 -1.47
C ASP A 32 1.49 10.13 -2.08
N VAL A 33 1.54 11.16 -1.24
CA VAL A 33 1.70 12.53 -1.69
C VAL A 33 3.19 12.84 -1.62
N LYS A 34 3.81 13.06 -2.77
CA LYS A 34 5.13 13.69 -2.86
C LYS A 34 4.94 15.12 -3.32
N GLU A 35 5.53 16.06 -2.58
CA GLU A 35 5.70 17.41 -3.06
C GLU A 35 6.66 17.40 -4.28
N PRO A 36 6.44 18.28 -5.28
CA PRO A 36 7.22 18.30 -6.54
C PRO A 36 8.73 18.45 -6.35
#